data_AF-A0A973U489-F1
#
_entry.id   AF-A0A973U489-F1
#
_cell.length_a   1.000
_cell.length_b   1.000
_cell.length_c   1.000
_cell.angle_alpha   90.00
_cell.angle_beta   90.00
_cell.angle_gamma   90.00
#
_symmetry.space_group_name_H-M   'P 1'
#
loop_
_entity.id
_entity.type
_entity.pdbx_description
1 polymer ?
#
loop_
_entity_poly.entity_id
_entity_poly.type
_entity_poly.pdbx_seq_one_letter_code
_entity_poly.pdbx_strand_id
1 'polypeptide(L)' 'MLRSPRVPASQVLDRVLVLEMVRVTEAAAVAASQWIGRGDNDAADAAAVEAMREALNEL' A
#
# COMPACT_ATOMS: atom_id res chain seq x y z
N MET A 1 -35.75 19.99 8.98
CA MET A 1 -35.32 18.81 8.20
C MET A 1 -33.98 19.13 7.54
N LEU A 2 -32.87 18.75 8.18
CA LEU A 2 -31.51 18.95 7.64
C LEU A 2 -31.20 17.82 6.67
N ARG A 3 -31.00 18.12 5.39
CA ARG A 3 -30.48 17.15 4.41
C ARG A 3 -29.04 16.83 4.77
N SER A 4 -28.73 15.56 5.07
CA SER A 4 -27.34 15.12 5.22
C SER A 4 -26.57 15.38 3.92
N PRO A 5 -25.33 15.90 3.97
CA PRO A 5 -24.50 16.03 2.80
C PRO A 5 -24.18 14.63 2.26
N ARG A 6 -24.55 14.36 1.00
CA ARG A 6 -24.10 13.16 0.30
C ARG A 6 -22.66 13.37 -0.11
N VAL A 7 -21.77 12.54 0.42
CA VAL A 7 -20.38 12.46 -0.08
C VAL A 7 -20.46 11.88 -1.49
N PRO A 8 -19.89 12.55 -2.52
CA PRO A 8 -19.86 12.02 -3.87
C PRO A 8 -19.02 10.73 -3.92
N ALA A 9 -19.43 9.78 -4.78
CA ALA A 9 -18.77 8.48 -4.89
C ALA A 9 -17.26 8.59 -5.21
N SER A 10 -16.85 9.63 -5.96
CA SER A 10 -15.44 9.91 -6.24
C SER A 10 -14.63 10.15 -4.97
N GLN A 11 -15.14 10.93 -4.01
CA GLN A 11 -14.43 11.19 -2.74
C GLN A 11 -14.31 9.93 -1.86
N VAL A 12 -15.29 9.02 -1.95
CA VAL A 12 -15.21 7.72 -1.27
C VAL A 12 -14.13 6.87 -1.92
N LEU A 13 -14.12 6.78 -3.26
CA LEU A 13 -13.10 6.05 -4.02
C LEU A 13 -11.70 6.61 -3.74
N ASP A 14 -11.51 7.93 -3.76
CA ASP A 14 -10.23 8.58 -3.48
C ASP A 14 -9.69 8.18 -2.09
N ARG A 15 -10.56 8.18 -1.07
CA ARG A 15 -10.18 7.76 0.28
C ARG A 15 -9.77 6.30 0.33
N VAL A 16 -10.50 5.42 -0.36
CA VAL A 16 -10.18 4.00 -0.43
C VAL A 16 -8.82 3.81 -1.10
N LEU A 17 -8.61 4.38 -2.29
CA LEU A 17 -7.34 4.28 -3.02
C LEU A 17 -6.15 4.80 -2.21
N VAL A 18 -6.33 5.90 -1.45
CA VAL A 18 -5.28 6.40 -0.55
C VAL A 18 -4.94 5.38 0.53
N LEU A 19 -5.94 4.76 1.16
CA LEU A 19 -5.71 3.75 2.21
C LEU A 19 -5.14 2.43 1.65
N GLU A 20 -5.51 2.08 0.43
CA GLU A 20 -4.92 0.93 -0.28
C GLU A 20 -3.43 1.19 -0.58
N MET A 21 -3.07 2.40 -1.01
CA MET A 21 -1.67 2.75 -1.27
C MET A 21 -0.80 2.67 -0.01
N VAL A 22 -1.35 3.05 1.16
CA VAL A 22 -0.67 2.86 2.46
C VAL A 22 -0.38 1.37 2.69
N ARG A 23 -1.36 0.48 2.46
CA ARG A 23 -1.18 -0.97 2.61
C ARG A 23 -0.10 -1.54 1.68
N VAL A 24 -0.03 -1.06 0.43
CA VAL A 24 1.06 -1.43 -0.50
C VAL A 24 2.43 -1.07 0.09
N THR A 25 2.58 0.13 0.67
CA THR A 25 3.85 0.55 1.27
C THR A 25 4.19 -0.20 2.56
N GLU A 26 3.18 -0.58 3.35
CA GLU A 26 3.37 -1.40 4.56
C GLU A 26 3.86 -2.80 4.18
N ALA A 27 3.26 -3.43 3.17
CA ALA A 27 3.69 -4.73 2.67
C ALA A 27 5.15 -4.71 2.18
N ALA A 28 5.52 -3.68 1.41
CA ALA A 28 6.89 -3.46 0.95
C ALA A 28 7.88 -3.35 2.12
N ALA A 29 7.54 -2.52 3.11
CA ALA A 29 8.39 -2.28 4.27
C ALA A 29 8.57 -3.55 5.13
N VAL A 30 7.50 -4.31 5.33
CA VAL A 30 7.55 -5.59 6.06
C VAL A 30 8.44 -6.60 5.33
N ALA A 31 8.30 -6.74 4.01
CA ALA A 31 9.12 -7.63 3.21
C ALA A 31 10.62 -7.24 3.26
N ALA A 32 10.93 -5.97 3.04
CA ALA A 32 12.30 -5.45 3.11
C ALA A 32 12.92 -5.59 4.51
N SER A 33 12.12 -5.45 5.58
CA SER A 33 12.60 -5.46 6.96
C SER A 33 13.34 -6.74 7.35
N GLN A 34 13.01 -7.87 6.70
CA GLN A 34 13.67 -9.16 6.95
C GLN A 34 15.16 -9.15 6.59
N TRP A 35 15.59 -8.20 5.76
CA TRP A 35 16.95 -8.07 5.22
C TRP A 35 17.80 -7.01 5.92
N ILE A 36 17.26 -6.31 6.92
CA ILE A 36 17.99 -5.27 7.67
C ILE A 36 19.26 -5.87 8.31
N GLY A 37 20.39 -5.20 8.10
CA GLY A 37 21.68 -5.58 8.68
C GLY A 37 22.38 -6.78 8.01
N ARG A 38 21.81 -7.35 6.94
CA ARG A 38 22.41 -8.49 6.23
C ARG A 38 23.42 -8.09 5.15
N GLY A 39 23.46 -6.81 4.77
CA GLY A 39 24.36 -6.30 3.72
C GLY A 39 23.98 -6.73 2.31
N ASP A 40 22.78 -7.28 2.12
CA ASP A 40 22.26 -7.77 0.84
C ASP A 40 21.12 -6.85 0.35
N ASN A 41 21.50 -5.77 -0.33
CA ASN A 41 20.56 -4.74 -0.78
C ASN A 41 19.68 -5.24 -1.94
N ASP A 42 20.23 -6.01 -2.87
CA ASP A 42 19.51 -6.49 -4.04
C ASP A 42 18.38 -7.45 -3.62
N ALA A 43 18.62 -8.31 -2.63
CA ALA A 43 17.58 -9.18 -2.08
C ALA A 43 16.50 -8.41 -1.33
N ALA A 44 16.87 -7.35 -0.59
CA ALA A 44 15.92 -6.48 0.10
C ALA A 44 15.00 -5.74 -0.90
N ASP A 45 15.59 -5.16 -1.95
CA ASP A 45 14.86 -4.46 -3.00
C ASP A 45 13.94 -5.41 -3.78
N ALA A 46 14.43 -6.60 -4.14
CA ALA A 46 13.62 -7.61 -4.81
C ALA A 46 12.41 -8.03 -3.96
N ALA A 47 12.61 -8.25 -2.65
CA ALA A 47 11.53 -8.61 -1.74
C ALA A 47 10.48 -7.49 -1.62
N ALA A 48 10.91 -6.23 -1.53
CA ALA A 48 10.00 -5.08 -1.49
C ALA A 48 9.20 -4.95 -2.79
N VAL A 49 9.85 -5.06 -3.94
CA VAL A 49 9.22 -4.93 -5.27
C VAL A 49 8.22 -6.06 -5.54
N GLU A 50 8.55 -7.29 -5.13
CA GLU A 50 7.61 -8.42 -5.21
C GLU A 50 6.36 -8.14 -4.37
N ALA A 51 6.53 -7.80 -3.10
CA ALA A 51 5.40 -7.52 -2.21
C ALA A 51 4.53 -6.35 -2.69
N MET A 52 5.14 -5.27 -3.21
CA MET A 52 4.38 -4.17 -3.81
C MET A 52 3.59 -4.62 -5.03
N ARG A 53 4.17 -5.47 -5.88
CA ARG A 53 3.50 -5.96 -7.09
C ARG A 53 2.35 -6.89 -6.77
N GLU A 54 2.51 -7.79 -5.80
CA GLU A 54 1.43 -8.63 -5.30
C GLU A 54 0.30 -7.76 -4.73
N ALA A 55 0.61 -6.83 -3.82
CA ALA A 55 -0.39 -5.96 -3.22
C ALA A 55 -1.13 -5.07 -4.25
N LEU A 56 -0.43 -4.56 -5.26
CA LEU A 56 -1.04 -3.78 -6.34
C LEU A 56 -1.96 -4.62 -7.25
N ASN A 57 -1.65 -5.91 -7.44
CA ASN A 57 -2.48 -6.82 -8.23
C ASN A 57 -3.78 -7.23 -7.50
N GLU A 58 -3.85 -7.02 -6.18
CA GLU A 58 -5.05 -7.28 -5.36
C GLU A 58 -6.02 -6.09 -5.27
N LEU A 59 -5.67 -4.94 -5.86
CA LEU A 59 -6.51 -3.74 -5.96
C LEU A 59 -7.54 -3.83 -7.09
#